data_AF-A0A255GKQ4-F1
#
_entry.id   AF-A0A255GKQ4-F1
#
_cell.length_a   1.000
_cell.length_b   1.000
_cell.length_c   1.000
_cell.angle_alpha   90.00
_cell.angle_beta   90.00
_cell.angle_gamma   90.00
#
_symmetry.space_group_name_H-M   'P 1'
#
loop_
_entity.id
_entity.type
_entity.pdbx_description
1 polymer ?
#
loop_
_entity_poly.entity_id
_entity_poly.type
_entity_poly.pdbx_seq_one_letter_code
_entity_poly.pdbx_strand_id
1 'polypeptide(L)'
;MARSLFYRRRFLNRRGHHANAYVAAEVELEQNQKKDGLLVNAGFTVADCNRSATLDFDIYHDRDVANALRKARLLQEILDGFVAALEHAVDERANSECDAQLPGS
;
A
#
# COMPACT_ATOMS: atom_id res chain seq x y z
N MET A 1 -5.51 -26.81 -1.39
CA MET A 1 -4.18 -26.21 -1.64
C MET A 1 -4.38 -24.78 -2.08
N ALA A 2 -3.58 -23.84 -1.58
CA ALA A 2 -3.60 -22.46 -2.00
C ALA A 2 -2.71 -22.26 -3.25
N ARG A 3 -3.16 -21.43 -4.19
CA ARG A 3 -2.40 -21.04 -5.38
C ARG A 3 -2.14 -19.54 -5.33
N SER A 4 -0.88 -19.16 -5.13
CA SER A 4 -0.49 -17.75 -5.16
C SER A 4 -0.62 -17.16 -6.57
N LEU A 5 -1.35 -16.05 -6.67
CA LEU A 5 -1.46 -15.24 -7.89
C LEU A 5 -0.48 -14.07 -7.87
N PHE A 6 -0.25 -13.50 -6.70
CA PHE A 6 0.61 -12.35 -6.52
C PHE A 6 1.25 -12.40 -5.13
N TYR A 7 2.54 -12.11 -5.08
CA TYR A 7 3.23 -11.82 -3.83
C TYR A 7 4.34 -10.81 -4.10
N ARG A 8 4.36 -9.73 -3.34
CA ARG A 8 5.47 -8.77 -3.34
C ARG A 8 5.70 -8.23 -1.94
N ARG A 9 6.94 -8.32 -1.48
CA ARG A 9 7.43 -7.67 -0.26
C ARG A 9 8.63 -6.78 -0.57
N ARG A 10 8.61 -5.55 -0.07
CA ARG A 10 9.67 -4.54 -0.26
C ARG A 10 9.89 -3.75 1.01
N PHE A 11 11.16 -3.54 1.37
CA PHE A 11 11.52 -2.56 2.38
C PHE A 11 11.33 -1.15 1.81
N LEU A 12 10.77 -0.25 2.60
CA LEU A 12 10.47 1.13 2.20
C LEU A 12 11.71 2.03 2.29
N ASN A 13 12.58 1.75 3.25
CA ASN A 13 13.80 2.52 3.47
C ASN A 13 14.94 2.06 2.57
N ARG A 14 15.75 3.02 2.09
CA ARG A 14 17.03 2.72 1.45
C ARG A 14 18.02 2.15 2.47
N ARG A 15 18.98 1.37 1.99
CA ARG A 15 20.08 0.86 2.82
C ARG A 15 20.80 2.02 3.51
N GLY A 16 20.95 1.94 4.84
CA GLY A 16 21.62 2.97 5.65
C GLY A 16 20.67 3.93 6.37
N HIS A 17 19.36 3.87 6.13
CA HIS A 17 18.37 4.60 6.90
C HIS A 17 17.81 3.70 8.03
N HIS A 18 17.68 4.22 9.25
CA HIS A 18 17.13 3.48 10.37
C HIS A 18 15.65 3.14 10.12
N ALA A 19 15.31 1.85 10.21
CA ALA A 19 13.99 1.23 10.40
C ALA A 19 13.69 0.07 9.43
N ASN A 20 13.14 -1.03 9.95
CA ASN A 20 12.69 -2.20 9.20
C ASN A 20 11.30 -1.98 8.55
N ALA A 21 11.06 -0.79 7.99
CA ALA A 21 9.79 -0.47 7.36
C ALA A 21 9.62 -1.27 6.07
N TYR A 22 8.47 -1.92 5.89
CA TYR A 22 8.18 -2.71 4.69
C TYR A 22 6.71 -2.62 4.28
N VAL A 23 6.47 -2.88 3.01
CA VAL A 23 5.16 -3.18 2.45
C VAL A 23 5.16 -4.60 1.93
N ALA A 24 4.07 -5.32 2.18
CA ALA A 24 3.80 -6.64 1.64
C ALA A 24 2.39 -6.68 1.07
N ALA A 25 2.23 -7.31 -0.09
CA ALA A 25 0.94 -7.54 -0.71
C ALA A 25 0.89 -8.96 -1.28
N GLU A 26 -0.22 -9.63 -1.04
CA GLU A 26 -0.43 -11.02 -1.45
C GLU A 26 -1.86 -11.24 -1.94
N VAL A 27 -1.99 -12.10 -2.95
CA VAL A 27 -3.28 -12.57 -3.47
C VAL A 27 -3.15 -14.05 -3.76
N GLU A 28 -4.02 -14.86 -3.18
CA GLU A 28 -4.04 -16.31 -3.30
C GLU A 28 -5.44 -16.81 -3.62
N LEU A 29 -5.52 -17.92 -4.34
CA LEU A 29 -6.76 -18.67 -4.53
C LEU A 29 -6.74 -19.92 -3.68
N GLU A 30 -7.77 -20.12 -2.87
CA GLU A 30 -7.93 -21.32 -2.06
C GLU A 30 -9.16 -22.11 -2.44
N GLN A 31 -9.04 -23.43 -2.45
CA GLN A 31 -10.21 -24.29 -2.61
C GLN A 31 -11.12 -24.12 -1.40
N ASN A 32 -12.39 -23.78 -1.63
CA ASN A 32 -13.38 -23.77 -0.57
C ASN A 32 -13.65 -25.21 -0.13
N GLN A 33 -13.32 -25.56 1.12
CA GLN A 33 -13.51 -26.93 1.62
C GLN A 33 -14.98 -27.26 1.93
N LYS A 34 -15.85 -26.25 2.06
CA LYS A 34 -17.25 -26.41 2.45
C LYS A 34 -18.24 -26.30 1.29
N LYS A 35 -17.80 -25.79 0.14
CA LYS A 35 -18.61 -25.60 -1.08
C LYS A 35 -17.74 -25.80 -2.31
N ASP A 36 -18.32 -26.21 -3.44
CA ASP A 36 -17.61 -26.16 -4.70
C ASP A 36 -17.31 -24.70 -5.07
N GLY A 37 -16.03 -24.35 -5.20
CA GLY A 37 -15.59 -23.01 -5.58
C GLY A 37 -14.19 -22.66 -5.10
N LEU A 38 -13.69 -21.52 -5.57
CA LEU A 38 -12.44 -20.90 -5.13
C LEU A 38 -12.76 -19.67 -4.28
N LEU A 39 -11.99 -19.47 -3.21
CA LEU A 39 -11.94 -18.26 -2.41
C LEU A 39 -10.75 -17.43 -2.89
N VAL A 40 -10.87 -16.10 -2.81
CA VAL A 40 -9.73 -15.20 -2.98
C VAL A 40 -9.32 -14.71 -1.59
N ASN A 41 -8.10 -15.01 -1.19
CA ASN A 41 -7.49 -14.41 0.00
C ASN A 41 -6.54 -13.32 -0.46
N ALA A 42 -6.69 -12.11 0.04
CA ALA A 42 -5.89 -10.98 -0.40
C ALA A 42 -5.58 -10.04 0.76
N GLY A 43 -4.29 -9.83 1.01
CA GLY A 43 -3.80 -9.01 2.11
C GLY A 43 -2.86 -7.92 1.62
N PHE A 44 -2.98 -6.73 2.22
CA PHE A 44 -2.01 -5.65 2.09
C PHE A 44 -1.51 -5.26 3.48
N THR A 45 -0.21 -5.35 3.72
CA THR A 45 0.41 -4.99 4.99
C THR A 45 1.42 -3.88 4.79
N VAL A 46 1.32 -2.83 5.61
CA VAL A 46 2.37 -1.82 5.79
C VAL A 46 2.87 -1.88 7.22
N ALA A 47 4.19 -1.86 7.40
CA ALA A 47 4.81 -1.91 8.71
C ALA A 47 5.98 -0.93 8.78
N ASP A 48 6.19 -0.38 9.98
CA ASP A 48 7.31 0.49 10.33
C ASP A 48 7.72 0.23 11.79
N CYS A 49 8.94 -0.30 11.98
CA CYS A 49 9.58 -0.67 13.25
C CYS A 49 8.69 -1.38 14.29
N ASN A 50 7.81 -0.63 14.95
CA ASN A 50 6.97 -1.07 16.06
C ASN A 50 5.47 -1.07 15.72
N ARG A 51 5.09 -0.71 14.49
CA ARG A 51 3.70 -0.63 14.05
C ARG A 51 3.51 -1.40 12.77
N SER A 52 2.39 -2.08 12.66
CA SER A 52 1.93 -2.69 11.42
C SER A 52 0.43 -2.52 11.28
N ALA A 53 -0.03 -2.34 10.05
CA ALA A 53 -1.44 -2.35 9.70
C ALA A 53 -1.63 -3.27 8.50
N THR A 54 -2.64 -4.13 8.60
CA THR A 54 -3.03 -5.08 7.54
C THR A 54 -4.46 -4.79 7.12
N LEU A 55 -4.69 -4.73 5.83
CA LEU A 55 -6.00 -4.56 5.20
C LEU A 55 -6.33 -5.82 4.42
N ASP A 56 -7.49 -6.41 4.72
CA ASP A 56 -7.97 -7.61 4.07
C ASP A 56 -8.94 -7.26 2.93
N PHE A 57 -8.75 -7.93 1.80
CA PHE A 57 -9.53 -7.79 0.56
C PHE A 57 -10.12 -9.14 0.13
N ASP A 58 -10.30 -10.04 1.08
CA ASP A 58 -10.82 -11.39 0.83
C ASP A 58 -12.19 -11.36 0.14
N ILE A 59 -12.37 -12.33 -0.76
CA ILE A 59 -13.61 -12.58 -1.48
C ILE A 59 -14.03 -14.01 -1.16
N TYR A 60 -14.98 -14.13 -0.24
CA TYR A 60 -15.54 -15.42 0.15
C TYR A 60 -16.83 -15.74 -0.62
N HIS A 61 -17.52 -14.71 -1.11
CA HIS A 61 -18.79 -14.79 -1.83
C HIS A 61 -18.83 -13.75 -2.96
N ASP A 62 -19.69 -13.96 -3.96
CA ASP A 62 -19.86 -13.02 -5.09
C ASP A 62 -20.24 -11.60 -4.65
N ARG A 63 -21.01 -11.47 -3.55
CA ARG A 63 -21.38 -10.17 -2.98
C ARG A 63 -20.19 -9.37 -2.44
N ASP A 64 -19.08 -10.03 -2.13
CA ASP A 64 -17.89 -9.41 -1.57
C ASP A 64 -17.05 -8.73 -2.67
N VAL A 65 -17.18 -9.19 -3.92
CA VAL A 65 -16.35 -8.79 -5.07
C VAL A 65 -16.36 -7.28 -5.28
N ALA A 66 -17.55 -6.68 -5.37
CA ALA A 66 -17.68 -5.25 -5.65
C ALA A 66 -17.03 -4.40 -4.55
N ASN A 67 -17.19 -4.80 -3.28
CA ASN A 67 -16.61 -4.08 -2.16
C ASN A 67 -15.09 -4.30 -2.06
N ALA A 68 -14.60 -5.52 -2.25
CA ALA A 68 -13.16 -5.82 -2.23
C ALA A 68 -12.42 -5.00 -3.30
N LEU A 69 -12.92 -5.01 -4.55
CA LEU A 69 -12.34 -4.23 -5.64
C LEU A 69 -12.44 -2.71 -5.38
N ARG A 70 -13.55 -2.23 -4.82
CA ARG A 70 -13.69 -0.81 -4.45
C ARG A 70 -12.67 -0.41 -3.38
N LYS A 71 -12.49 -1.20 -2.33
CA LYS A 71 -11.48 -0.95 -1.29
C LYS A 71 -10.08 -0.86 -1.89
N ALA A 72 -9.71 -1.80 -2.77
CA ALA A 72 -8.39 -1.84 -3.38
C ALA A 72 -8.13 -0.61 -4.26
N ARG A 73 -9.10 -0.22 -5.09
CA ARG A 73 -9.02 0.98 -5.94
C ARG A 73 -8.92 2.26 -5.11
N LEU A 74 -9.71 2.38 -4.04
CA LEU A 74 -9.67 3.55 -3.16
C LEU A 74 -8.33 3.66 -2.43
N LEU A 75 -7.77 2.54 -1.96
CA LEU A 75 -6.43 2.53 -1.36
C LEU A 75 -5.38 3.01 -2.36
N GLN A 76 -5.42 2.51 -3.60
CA GLN A 76 -4.52 2.95 -4.67
C GLN A 76 -4.65 4.47 -4.91
N GLU A 77 -5.88 4.97 -5.10
CA GLU A 77 -6.13 6.39 -5.34
C GLU A 77 -5.57 7.29 -4.22
N ILE A 78 -5.78 6.91 -2.96
CA ILE A 78 -5.27 7.66 -1.81
C ILE A 78 -3.74 7.63 -1.75
N LEU A 79 -3.11 6.49 -2.06
CA LEU A 79 -1.65 6.38 -2.07
C LEU A 79 -1.04 7.21 -3.21
N ASP A 80 -1.61 7.17 -4.40
CA ASP A 80 -1.16 7.96 -5.54
C ASP A 80 -1.29 9.47 -5.25
N GLY A 81 -2.42 9.89 -4.68
CA GLY A 81 -2.65 11.26 -4.24
C GLY A 81 -1.69 11.71 -3.13
N PHE A 82 -1.39 10.83 -2.17
CA PHE A 82 -0.42 11.10 -1.11
C PHE A 82 0.99 11.32 -1.68
N VAL A 83 1.43 10.49 -2.63
CA VAL A 83 2.75 10.65 -3.27
C VAL A 83 2.85 11.99 -3.98
N ALA A 84 1.85 12.33 -4.82
CA ALA A 84 1.83 13.59 -5.55
C ALA A 84 1.85 14.81 -4.60
N ALA A 85 1.07 14.76 -3.51
CA ALA A 85 1.05 15.82 -2.51
C ALA A 85 2.39 15.95 -1.76
N LEU A 86 3.06 14.84 -1.47
CA LEU A 86 4.37 14.85 -0.81
C LEU A 86 5.45 15.42 -1.72
N GLU A 87 5.46 15.06 -3.00
CA GLU A 87 6.38 15.63 -3.99
C GLU A 87 6.18 17.14 -4.13
N HIS A 88 4.93 17.59 -4.28
CA HIS A 88 4.62 19.01 -4.35
C HIS A 88 5.06 19.77 -3.09
N ALA A 89 4.85 19.21 -1.90
CA ALA A 89 5.29 19.83 -0.65
C ALA A 89 6.82 19.95 -0.54
N VAL A 90 7.58 19.01 -1.13
CA VAL A 90 9.04 19.09 -1.20
C VAL A 90 9.47 20.23 -2.12
N ASP A 91 8.81 20.39 -3.28
CA ASP A 91 9.10 21.46 -4.23
C ASP A 91 8.81 22.86 -3.63
N GLU A 92 7.64 23.03 -3.00
CA GLU A 92 7.27 24.28 -2.31
C GLU A 92 8.27 24.66 -1.21
N ARG A 93 8.74 23.66 -0.45
CA ARG A 93 9.76 23.86 0.57
C ARG A 93 11.07 24.36 -0.04
N ALA A 94 11.52 23.75 -1.14
CA ALA A 94 12.77 24.14 -1.81
C ALA A 94 12.70 25.58 -2.35
N ASN A 95 11.56 25.96 -2.92
CA ASN A 95 11.35 27.32 -3.44
C ASN A 95 11.33 28.36 -2.32
N SER A 96 10.69 28.04 -1.19
CA SER A 96 10.64 28.92 -0.01
C SER A 96 12.03 29.16 0.62
N GLU A 97 12.92 28.16 0.60
CA GLU A 97 14.29 28.28 1.11
C GLU A 97 15.16 29.17 0.19
N CYS A 98 14.96 29.13 -1.14
CA CYS A 98 15.64 30.00 -2.12
C CYS A 98 15.23 31.48 -1.99
N ASP A 99 13.94 31.78 -1.79
CA ASP A 99 13.46 33.16 -1.65
C ASP A 99 13.98 33.83 -0.36
N ALA A 100 14.23 33.04 0.68
CA ALA A 100 14.80 33.52 1.94
C ALA A 100 16.32 33.86 1.85
N GLN A 101 16.98 33.56 0.73
CA GLN A 101 18.42 33.75 0.53
C GLN A 101 18.78 34.93 -0.38
N LEU A 102 17.81 35.77 -0.79
CA LEU A 102 18.08 37.06 -1.41
C LEU A 102 18.33 38.13 -0.32
N PRO A 103 19.57 38.57 -0.06
CA PRO A 103 19.80 39.73 0.78
C PRO A 103 19.32 40.99 0.04
N GLY A 104 18.67 41.90 0.79
CA GLY A 104 18.18 43.17 0.28
C GLY A 104 19.24 43.94 -0.52
N SER A 105 18.82 44.42 -1.68
CA SER A 105 19.53 45.41 -2.49
C SER A 105 19.55 46.78 -1.81
#